data_AF-A0A7X8XQI2-F1
#
_entry.id   AF-A0A7X8XQI2-F1
#
_cell.length_a   1.000
_cell.length_b   1.000
_cell.length_c   1.000
_cell.angle_alpha   90.00
_cell.angle_beta   90.00
_cell.angle_gamma   90.00
#
_symmetry.space_group_name_H-M   'P 1'
#
loop_
_entity.id
_entity.type
_entity.pdbx_description
1 polymer ?
#
loop_
_entity_poly.entity_id
_entity_poly.type
_entity_poly.pdbx_seq_one_letter_code
_entity_poly.pdbx_strand_id
1 'polypeptide(L)' 'MARISIDNGRSFCEVEEVLQVIEWDVVVNYMDDNIRERVHDELAPCTEEEFLNRYLE' A
#
# COMPACT_ATOMS: atom_id res chain seq x y z
N MET A 1 -0.46 -12.99 1.54
CA MET A 1 -0.22 -11.85 2.43
C MET A 1 1.01 -11.15 1.92
N ALA A 2 0.83 -9.97 1.37
CA ALA A 2 1.93 -9.19 0.85
C ALA A 2 2.62 -8.47 2.00
N ARG A 3 3.95 -8.49 2.00
CA ARG A 3 4.76 -7.97 3.10
C ARG A 3 5.45 -6.70 2.65
N ILE A 4 5.14 -5.57 3.29
CA ILE A 4 5.71 -4.27 2.94
C ILE A 4 7.03 -4.13 3.71
N SER A 5 8.09 -3.74 3.00
CA SER A 5 9.33 -3.36 3.68
C SER A 5 9.41 -1.87 3.91
N ILE A 6 9.57 -1.47 5.16
CA ILE A 6 9.63 -0.06 5.60
C ILE A 6 11.07 0.47 5.73
N ASP A 7 12.09 -0.36 5.53
CA ASP A 7 13.50 -0.03 5.77
C ASP A 7 14.46 -0.69 4.75
N ASN A 8 14.01 -0.81 3.50
CA ASN A 8 14.78 -1.39 2.39
C ASN A 8 15.21 -2.85 2.62
N GLY A 9 14.31 -3.65 3.17
CA GLY A 9 14.43 -5.11 3.27
C GLY A 9 14.94 -5.63 4.61
N ARG A 10 15.05 -4.80 5.67
CA ARG A 10 15.48 -5.26 7.01
C ARG A 10 14.30 -5.68 7.88
N SER A 11 13.14 -5.07 7.69
CA SER A 11 11.88 -5.28 8.39
C SER A 11 10.75 -5.36 7.38
N PHE A 12 9.78 -6.21 7.69
CA PHE A 12 8.60 -6.46 6.89
C PHE A 12 7.39 -6.45 7.79
N CYS A 13 6.40 -5.63 7.46
CA CYS A 13 5.15 -5.46 8.20
C CYS A 13 3.96 -5.77 7.31
N GLU A 14 2.86 -6.14 7.94
CA GLU A 14 1.59 -6.37 7.26
C GLU A 14 0.87 -5.04 6.95
N VAL A 15 -0.13 -5.09 6.07
CA VAL A 15 -0.85 -3.90 5.59
C VAL A 15 -1.49 -3.15 6.76
N GLU A 16 -2.08 -3.86 7.72
CA GLU A 16 -2.78 -3.28 8.87
C GLU A 16 -1.82 -2.54 9.80
N GLU A 17 -0.60 -3.07 9.98
CA GLU A 17 0.43 -2.42 10.80
C GLU A 17 0.96 -1.15 10.14
N VAL A 18 1.13 -1.17 8.82
CA VAL A 18 1.58 0.00 8.06
C VAL A 18 0.56 1.14 8.18
N LEU A 19 -0.72 0.85 7.99
CA LEU A 19 -1.78 1.86 8.08
C LEU A 19 -1.96 2.47 9.48
N GLN A 20 -1.48 1.78 10.54
CA GLN A 20 -1.50 2.31 11.91
C GLN A 20 -0.28 3.15 12.27
N VAL A 21 0.86 2.92 11.61
CA VAL A 21 2.16 3.51 11.98
C VAL A 21 2.58 4.60 10.99
N ILE A 22 2.16 4.51 9.73
CA ILE A 22 2.55 5.39 8.64
C ILE A 22 1.30 6.09 8.09
N GLU A 23 1.39 7.40 7.91
CA GLU A 23 0.32 8.17 7.26
C GLU A 23 0.12 7.69 5.81
N TRP A 24 -1.13 7.58 5.37
CA TRP A 24 -1.47 7.09 4.04
C TRP A 24 -0.78 7.87 2.91
N ASP A 25 -0.71 9.20 3.04
CA ASP A 25 -0.02 10.06 2.06
C ASP A 25 1.47 9.69 1.91
N VAL A 26 2.14 9.26 2.98
CA VAL A 26 3.52 8.79 2.91
C VAL A 26 3.59 7.49 2.12
N VAL A 27 2.69 6.53 2.40
CA VAL A 27 2.61 5.26 1.65
C VAL A 27 2.41 5.52 0.16
N VAL A 28 1.49 6.42 -0.20
CA VAL A 28 1.19 6.80 -1.59
C VAL A 28 2.39 7.42 -2.31
N ASN A 29 3.24 8.20 -1.61
CA ASN A 29 4.46 8.77 -2.18
C ASN A 29 5.53 7.73 -2.53
N TYR A 30 5.49 6.54 -1.92
CA TYR A 30 6.40 5.43 -2.23
C TYR A 30 5.82 4.43 -3.25
N MET A 31 4.59 4.62 -3.72
CA MET A 31 3.96 3.77 -4.73
C MET A 31 4.44 4.13 -6.15
N ASP A 32 4.42 3.14 -7.04
CA ASP A 32 4.52 3.37 -8.48
C ASP A 32 3.22 3.99 -8.98
N ASP A 33 3.32 5.16 -9.62
CA ASP A 33 2.18 5.92 -10.10
C ASP A 33 1.31 5.12 -11.08
N ASN A 34 1.92 4.32 -11.98
CA ASN A 34 1.17 3.57 -12.99
C ASN A 34 0.35 2.43 -12.35
N ILE A 35 0.94 1.74 -11.38
CA ILE A 35 0.24 0.68 -10.65
C ILE A 35 -0.86 1.29 -9.79
N ARG A 36 -0.57 2.40 -9.10
CA ARG A 36 -1.53 3.11 -8.25
C ARG A 36 -2.75 3.58 -9.04
N GLU A 37 -2.55 4.23 -10.19
CA GLU A 37 -3.63 4.70 -11.05
C GLU A 37 -4.47 3.53 -11.58
N ARG A 38 -3.84 2.44 -12.03
CA ARG A 38 -4.56 1.25 -12.49
C ARG A 38 -5.41 0.63 -11.39
N VAL A 39 -4.86 0.46 -10.18
CA VAL A 39 -5.60 -0.10 -9.04
C VAL A 39 -6.74 0.82 -8.64
N HIS A 40 -6.53 2.13 -8.67
CA HIS A 40 -7.57 3.12 -8.40
C HIS A 40 -8.72 3.01 -9.40
N ASP A 41 -8.43 2.91 -10.70
CA ASP A 41 -9.45 2.75 -11.73
C ASP A 41 -10.22 1.42 -11.62
N GLU A 42 -9.56 0.35 -11.16
CA GLU A 42 -10.17 -0.97 -10.97
C GLU A 42 -11.06 -1.06 -9.72
N LEU A 43 -10.68 -0.38 -8.64
CA LEU A 43 -11.23 -0.64 -7.30
C LEU A 43 -11.98 0.56 -6.69
N ALA A 44 -11.91 1.76 -7.27
CA ALA A 44 -12.57 2.93 -6.67
C ALA A 44 -14.11 2.87 -6.80
N PRO A 45 -14.87 3.23 -5.74
CA PRO A 45 -14.41 3.60 -4.40
C PRO A 45 -14.07 2.37 -3.52
N CYS A 46 -12.94 2.42 -2.81
CA CYS A 46 -12.46 1.39 -1.87
C CYS A 46 -11.83 1.97 -0.60
N THR A 47 -11.58 1.13 0.39
CA THR A 47 -10.81 1.48 1.60
C THR A 47 -9.30 1.44 1.33
N GLU A 48 -8.50 2.13 2.16
CA GLU A 48 -7.03 2.12 2.07
C GLU A 48 -6.44 0.71 2.20
N GLU A 49 -7.03 -0.13 3.05
CA GLU A 49 -6.64 -1.53 3.25
C GLU A 49 -6.90 -2.37 1.98
N GLU A 50 -8.10 -2.26 1.40
CA GLU A 50 -8.44 -2.95 0.15
C GLU A 50 -7.55 -2.50 -1.02
N PHE A 51 -7.30 -1.19 -1.11
CA PHE A 51 -6.43 -0.61 -2.12
C PHE A 51 -5.01 -1.15 -1.99
N LEU A 52 -4.43 -1.08 -0.79
CA LEU A 52 -3.04 -1.48 -0.54
C LEU A 52 -2.86 -2.99 -0.72
N ASN A 53 -3.82 -3.81 -0.30
CA ASN A 53 -3.79 -5.25 -0.57
C ASN A 53 -3.78 -5.53 -2.08
N ARG A 54 -4.65 -4.87 -2.85
CA ARG A 54 -4.70 -5.04 -4.31
C ARG A 54 -3.43 -4.53 -5.01
N TYR A 55 -2.83 -3.46 -4.51
CA TYR A 55 -1.59 -2.89 -5.03
C TYR A 55 -0.38 -3.83 -4.86
N LEU A 56 -0.37 -4.66 -3.82
CA LEU A 56 0.75 -5.53 -3.48
C LEU A 56 0.65 -6.97 -4.03
N GLU A 57 -0.40 -7.28 -4.78
CA GLU A 57 -0.54 -8.55 -5.53
C GLU A 57 0.38 -8.62 -6.76
#